data_AF-A0A8B5WIV3-F1
#
_entry.id   AF-A0A8B5WIV3-F1
#
_cell.length_a   1.000
_cell.length_b   1.000
_cell.length_c   1.000
_cell.angle_alpha   90.00
_cell.angle_beta   90.00
_cell.angle_gamma   90.00
#
_symmetry.space_group_name_H-M   'P 1'
#
loop_
_entity.id
_entity.type
_entity.pdbx_description
1 polymer ?
#
loop_
_entity_poly.entity_id
_entity_poly.type
_entity_poly.pdbx_seq_one_letter_code
_entity_poly.pdbx_strand_id
1 'polypeptide(L)'
;GAISHASNASSLTGSPQALVAYTNVLVAGNSGPRDGIYSGPGGLHNIRYSTIAGNELEGSGASVIRAFSNDEERPGVLGIIGAIIHDDNATPLSSGGDVAGAFLIGCVMANGDLDSIEAQQVGYFSEVDDPEFIDPENGDYRLAETSPAINYCDDTTFLAPTLDHGMDMRDRNQVFPGQITEPPNPAPGRIYDLGAYVAFMDRLFSDRFEQP
;
A
#
# COMPACT_ATOMS: atom_id res chain seq x y z
N GLY A 1 -1.12 18.74 -1.87
CA GLY A 1 -2.10 17.82 -1.29
C GLY A 1 -2.12 18.01 0.21
N ALA A 2 -3.23 17.71 0.88
CA ALA A 2 -3.22 17.57 2.33
C ALA A 2 -2.42 16.31 2.66
N ILE A 3 -1.37 16.44 3.49
CA ILE A 3 -0.69 15.29 4.08
C ILE A 3 -1.67 14.71 5.10
N SER A 4 -2.40 13.66 4.75
CA SER A 4 -3.21 12.92 5.73
C SER A 4 -2.34 11.83 6.33
N HIS A 5 -1.81 12.10 7.53
CA HIS A 5 -1.38 11.03 8.42
C HIS A 5 -2.64 10.42 9.01
N ALA A 6 -2.99 9.21 8.55
CA ALA A 6 -4.02 8.43 9.21
C ALA A 6 -3.35 7.54 10.26
N SER A 7 -3.71 7.73 11.52
CA SER A 7 -3.35 6.80 12.59
C SER A 7 -4.51 5.84 12.85
N ASN A 8 -4.22 4.55 12.95
CA ASN A 8 -5.10 3.44 13.32
C ASN A 8 -6.60 3.65 13.04
N ALA A 9 -7.10 3.07 11.95
CA ALA A 9 -8.49 3.21 11.57
C ALA A 9 -9.23 1.88 11.72
N SER A 10 -10.29 1.91 12.52
CA SER A 10 -11.21 0.79 12.68
C SER A 10 -12.60 1.20 12.24
N SER A 11 -13.26 0.35 11.45
CA SER A 11 -14.70 0.44 11.22
C SER A 11 -15.40 -0.75 11.87
N LEU A 12 -16.28 -0.45 12.83
CA LEU A 12 -17.17 -1.39 13.51
C LEU A 12 -18.57 -0.80 13.41
N THR A 13 -19.36 -1.23 12.42
CA THR A 13 -20.68 -0.62 12.18
C THR A 13 -21.82 -1.58 12.46
N GLY A 14 -22.69 -1.20 13.40
CA GLY A 14 -24.00 -1.82 13.60
C GLY A 14 -25.09 -1.37 12.60
N SER A 15 -24.72 -0.66 11.52
CA SER A 15 -25.60 -0.04 10.51
C SER A 15 -24.93 -0.15 9.12
N PRO A 16 -25.54 0.25 7.97
CA PRO A 16 -25.10 -0.19 6.64
C PRO A 16 -23.65 0.23 6.37
N GLN A 17 -22.97 -0.60 5.58
CA GLN A 17 -21.53 -0.61 5.30
C GLN A 17 -20.87 0.78 5.35
N ALA A 18 -19.97 1.01 6.31
CA ALA A 18 -19.13 2.19 6.29
C ALA A 18 -17.97 1.98 5.32
N LEU A 19 -17.92 2.82 4.28
CA LEU A 19 -16.76 2.93 3.40
C LEU A 19 -15.72 3.85 4.03
N VAL A 20 -14.52 3.34 4.24
CA VAL A 20 -13.32 4.14 4.52
C VAL A 20 -12.39 4.04 3.31
N ALA A 21 -12.10 5.18 2.68
CA ALA A 21 -11.23 5.25 1.51
C ALA A 21 -9.91 5.92 1.84
N TYR A 22 -8.81 5.26 1.48
CA TYR A 22 -7.44 5.75 1.55
C TYR A 22 -6.96 5.90 0.12
N THR A 23 -6.55 7.10 -0.28
CA THR A 23 -6.06 7.36 -1.63
C THR A 23 -4.89 8.32 -1.56
N ASN A 24 -3.74 7.91 -2.07
CA ASN A 24 -2.48 8.66 -1.97
C ASN A 24 -2.12 9.00 -0.52
N VAL A 25 -2.17 8.02 0.37
CA VAL A 25 -1.82 8.22 1.79
C VAL A 25 -0.58 7.44 2.18
N LEU A 26 0.18 8.01 3.11
CA LEU A 26 1.20 7.32 3.88
C LEU A 26 0.64 7.00 5.27
N VAL A 27 0.67 5.71 5.63
CA VAL A 27 0.34 5.23 6.98
C VAL A 27 1.61 4.64 7.58
N ALA A 28 2.28 5.41 8.43
CA ALA A 28 3.58 5.08 8.99
C ALA A 28 3.74 5.58 10.42
N GLY A 29 4.70 4.99 11.15
CA GLY A 29 5.04 5.40 12.52
C GLY A 29 3.94 5.09 13.55
N ASN A 30 2.98 4.21 13.23
CA ASN A 30 2.00 3.76 14.20
C ASN A 30 2.61 2.68 15.09
N SER A 31 2.38 2.76 16.39
CA SER A 31 2.70 1.67 17.32
C SER A 31 1.45 1.14 17.98
N GLY A 32 1.40 -0.16 18.25
CA GLY A 32 0.22 -0.76 18.87
C GLY A 32 0.23 -2.29 18.92
N PRO A 33 -0.70 -2.88 19.67
CA PRO A 33 -0.60 -4.29 20.07
C PRO A 33 -1.17 -5.31 19.07
N ARG A 34 -1.78 -4.88 17.95
CA ARG A 34 -2.42 -5.84 17.01
C ARG A 34 -2.46 -5.37 15.57
N ASP A 35 -3.27 -4.35 15.25
CA ASP A 35 -3.63 -4.09 13.86
C ASP A 35 -3.52 -2.60 13.49
N GLY A 36 -2.94 -2.31 12.32
CA GLY A 36 -2.86 -0.95 11.78
C GLY A 36 -4.20 -0.49 11.19
N ILE A 37 -4.73 -1.27 10.23
CA ILE A 37 -6.03 -1.04 9.61
C ILE A 37 -6.94 -2.25 9.88
N TYR A 38 -8.10 -2.00 10.48
CA TYR A 38 -9.05 -3.06 10.83
C TYR A 38 -10.41 -2.85 10.14
N SER A 39 -10.79 -3.80 9.29
CA SER A 39 -12.11 -3.88 8.66
C SER A 39 -12.94 -4.97 9.35
N GLY A 40 -13.86 -4.56 10.24
CA GLY A 40 -14.74 -5.48 10.96
C GLY A 40 -15.98 -5.91 10.16
N PRO A 41 -16.97 -6.57 10.81
CA PRO A 41 -18.20 -6.97 10.16
C PRO A 41 -18.94 -5.80 9.51
N GLY A 42 -19.21 -5.91 8.21
CA GLY A 42 -19.82 -4.86 7.38
C GLY A 42 -18.89 -3.67 7.07
N GLY A 43 -17.66 -3.68 7.56
CA GLY A 43 -16.64 -2.70 7.22
C GLY A 43 -16.21 -2.85 5.77
N LEU A 44 -16.06 -1.72 5.08
CA LEU A 44 -15.56 -1.69 3.71
C LEU A 44 -14.41 -0.69 3.60
N HIS A 45 -13.22 -1.19 3.32
CA HIS A 45 -12.02 -0.37 3.18
C HIS A 45 -11.53 -0.42 1.73
N ASN A 46 -11.23 0.74 1.17
CA ASN A 46 -10.68 0.87 -0.17
C ASN A 46 -9.35 1.64 -0.10
N ILE A 47 -8.24 0.96 -0.34
CA ILE A 47 -6.89 1.48 -0.25
C ILE A 47 -6.33 1.57 -1.66
N ARG A 48 -5.98 2.78 -2.08
CA ARG A 48 -5.53 3.07 -3.44
C ARG A 48 -4.24 3.87 -3.40
N TYR A 49 -3.23 3.43 -4.15
CA TYR A 49 -2.00 4.17 -4.34
C TYR A 49 -1.40 4.69 -3.04
N SER A 50 -1.32 3.81 -2.04
CA SER A 50 -0.97 4.17 -0.67
C SER A 50 0.22 3.35 -0.21
N THR A 51 1.04 3.96 0.64
CA THR A 51 2.16 3.29 1.31
C THR A 51 1.79 3.08 2.76
N ILE A 52 1.83 1.84 3.22
CA ILE A 52 1.66 1.50 4.62
C ILE A 52 2.97 0.86 5.05
N ALA A 53 3.82 1.62 5.74
CA ALA A 53 5.19 1.21 6.01
C ALA A 53 5.71 1.69 7.36
N GLY A 54 6.69 0.98 7.92
CA GLY A 54 7.37 1.37 9.16
C GLY A 54 6.41 1.62 10.33
N ASN A 55 5.45 0.69 10.52
CA ASN A 55 4.66 0.66 11.74
C ASN A 55 5.36 -0.31 12.72
N GLU A 56 5.23 -0.02 14.01
CA GLU A 56 5.79 -0.82 15.11
C GLU A 56 4.64 -1.58 15.76
N LEU A 57 4.03 -2.49 15.00
CA LEU A 57 2.94 -3.32 15.49
C LEU A 57 3.53 -4.52 16.23
N GLU A 58 3.23 -4.62 17.51
CA GLU A 58 3.73 -5.68 18.38
C GLU A 58 2.63 -6.67 18.73
N GLY A 59 2.99 -7.92 19.04
CA GLY A 59 2.07 -8.91 19.60
C GLY A 59 1.82 -10.12 18.71
N SER A 60 1.44 -11.23 19.34
CA SER A 60 1.16 -12.47 18.60
C SER A 60 0.00 -12.27 17.64
N GLY A 61 0.28 -12.48 16.35
CA GLY A 61 -0.67 -12.31 15.27
C GLY A 61 -0.91 -10.86 14.85
N ALA A 62 0.00 -9.93 15.15
CA ALA A 62 -0.10 -8.57 14.66
C ALA A 62 -0.15 -8.52 13.12
N SER A 63 -0.97 -7.63 12.56
CA SER A 63 -1.08 -7.46 11.12
C SER A 63 -1.24 -6.01 10.71
N VAL A 64 -0.62 -5.63 9.59
CA VAL A 64 -0.73 -4.26 9.08
C VAL A 64 -2.17 -3.96 8.70
N ILE A 65 -2.82 -4.90 8.00
CA ILE A 65 -4.23 -4.83 7.64
C ILE A 65 -4.92 -6.13 8.02
N ARG A 66 -6.03 -6.01 8.76
CA ARG A 66 -6.90 -7.12 9.12
C ARG A 66 -8.29 -6.96 8.52
N ALA A 67 -8.76 -8.00 7.82
CA ALA A 67 -10.18 -8.22 7.58
C ALA A 67 -10.72 -9.20 8.61
N PHE A 68 -11.73 -8.81 9.38
CA PHE A 68 -12.35 -9.68 10.38
C PHE A 68 -13.86 -9.75 10.19
N SER A 69 -14.42 -10.97 10.23
CA SER A 69 -15.87 -11.14 10.30
C SER A 69 -16.30 -12.29 11.19
N ASN A 70 -17.31 -12.04 12.02
CA ASN A 70 -18.11 -13.05 12.71
C ASN A 70 -19.57 -13.06 12.23
N ASP A 71 -19.82 -12.45 11.06
CA ASP A 71 -21.13 -12.31 10.44
C ASP A 71 -21.01 -12.72 8.95
N GLU A 72 -21.58 -13.88 8.60
CA GLU A 72 -21.58 -14.41 7.23
C GLU A 72 -22.30 -13.48 6.24
N GLU A 73 -23.29 -12.72 6.71
CA GLU A 73 -24.06 -11.82 5.85
C GLU A 73 -23.32 -10.50 5.60
N ARG A 74 -22.33 -10.18 6.45
CA ARG A 74 -21.61 -8.91 6.43
C ARG A 74 -20.11 -9.12 6.67
N PRO A 75 -19.39 -9.78 5.75
CA PRO A 75 -17.94 -9.89 5.86
C PRO A 75 -17.28 -8.51 5.84
N GLY A 76 -16.16 -8.38 6.53
CA GLY A 76 -15.25 -7.25 6.31
C GLY A 76 -14.67 -7.35 4.90
N VAL A 77 -14.73 -6.27 4.13
CA VAL A 77 -14.27 -6.20 2.74
C VAL A 77 -13.11 -5.22 2.64
N LEU A 78 -12.06 -5.64 1.94
CA LEU A 78 -10.86 -4.85 1.69
C LEU A 78 -10.50 -4.86 0.19
N GLY A 79 -10.56 -3.70 -0.44
CA GLY A 79 -10.00 -3.46 -1.77
C GLY A 79 -8.66 -2.76 -1.63
N ILE A 80 -7.61 -3.33 -2.23
CA ILE A 80 -6.24 -2.79 -2.17
C ILE A 80 -5.68 -2.73 -3.57
N ILE A 81 -5.38 -1.52 -4.05
CA ILE A 81 -4.92 -1.29 -5.41
C ILE A 81 -3.71 -0.36 -5.44
N GLY A 82 -2.66 -0.72 -6.16
CA GLY A 82 -1.50 0.14 -6.38
C GLY A 82 -0.71 0.44 -5.09
N ALA A 83 -0.70 -0.46 -4.12
CA ALA A 83 -0.23 -0.16 -2.77
C ALA A 83 1.09 -0.88 -2.43
N ILE A 84 1.85 -0.29 -1.50
CA ILE A 84 2.99 -0.92 -0.84
C ILE A 84 2.59 -1.15 0.61
N ILE A 85 2.75 -2.37 1.11
CA ILE A 85 2.44 -2.77 2.49
C ILE A 85 3.66 -3.46 3.07
N HIS A 86 4.45 -2.75 3.85
CA HIS A 86 5.75 -3.23 4.32
C HIS A 86 5.89 -3.02 5.83
N ASP A 87 6.05 -4.09 6.58
CA ASP A 87 6.24 -4.00 8.04
C ASP A 87 7.07 -5.17 8.56
N ASP A 88 8.26 -4.90 9.08
CA ASP A 88 9.20 -5.95 9.49
C ASP A 88 8.71 -6.78 10.69
N ASN A 89 7.72 -6.29 11.43
CA ASN A 89 7.27 -6.88 12.69
C ASN A 89 5.87 -7.47 12.62
N ALA A 90 5.14 -7.27 11.51
CA ALA A 90 3.75 -7.68 11.37
C ALA A 90 3.46 -8.36 10.04
N THR A 91 2.46 -9.25 10.03
CA THR A 91 1.97 -9.83 8.78
C THR A 91 1.29 -8.74 7.95
N PRO A 92 1.63 -8.55 6.66
CA PRO A 92 1.06 -7.46 5.86
C PRO A 92 -0.46 -7.50 5.79
N LEU A 93 -1.01 -8.68 5.49
CA LEU A 93 -2.45 -8.88 5.40
C LEU A 93 -2.84 -10.11 6.23
N SER A 94 -3.89 -9.99 7.04
CA SER A 94 -4.46 -11.13 7.75
C SER A 94 -5.98 -11.15 7.67
N SER A 95 -6.54 -12.36 7.66
CA SER A 95 -7.97 -12.58 7.85
C SER A 95 -8.23 -13.17 9.24
N GLY A 96 -9.45 -13.02 9.76
CA GLY A 96 -9.84 -13.69 11.00
C GLY A 96 -11.33 -13.66 11.28
N GLY A 97 -11.74 -14.39 12.30
CA GLY A 97 -13.14 -14.55 12.69
C GLY A 97 -13.72 -15.89 12.24
N ASP A 98 -15.04 -16.01 12.32
CA ASP A 98 -15.75 -17.24 11.94
C ASP A 98 -15.89 -17.36 10.40
N VAL A 99 -15.75 -16.23 9.70
CA VAL A 99 -15.88 -16.10 8.26
C VAL A 99 -14.67 -15.36 7.72
N ALA A 100 -14.04 -15.89 6.68
CA ALA A 100 -12.94 -15.19 6.02
C ALA A 100 -13.40 -13.83 5.49
N GLY A 101 -12.63 -12.79 5.77
CA GLY A 101 -12.84 -11.48 5.14
C GLY A 101 -12.56 -11.55 3.63
N ALA A 102 -13.22 -10.70 2.85
CA ALA A 102 -13.04 -10.66 1.41
C ALA A 102 -11.94 -9.67 1.03
N PHE A 103 -10.91 -10.14 0.32
CA PHE A 103 -9.82 -9.31 -0.20
C PHE A 103 -9.89 -9.24 -1.72
N LEU A 104 -9.83 -8.02 -2.23
CA LEU A 104 -9.64 -7.72 -3.64
C LEU A 104 -8.31 -6.98 -3.79
N ILE A 105 -7.29 -7.66 -4.33
CA ILE A 105 -5.95 -7.09 -4.44
C ILE A 105 -5.52 -6.91 -5.89
N GLY A 106 -4.77 -5.84 -6.15
CA GLY A 106 -4.33 -5.54 -7.50
C GLY A 106 -3.16 -4.56 -7.55
N CYS A 107 -2.05 -4.98 -8.13
CA CYS A 107 -0.80 -4.19 -8.09
C CYS A 107 -0.40 -3.87 -6.66
N VAL A 108 -0.09 -4.91 -5.89
CA VAL A 108 0.31 -4.81 -4.49
C VAL A 108 1.69 -5.41 -4.30
N MET A 109 2.50 -4.74 -3.48
CA MET A 109 3.80 -5.19 -3.06
C MET A 109 3.83 -5.29 -1.53
N ALA A 110 4.29 -6.41 -0.99
CA ALA A 110 4.36 -6.60 0.46
C ALA A 110 5.50 -7.52 0.92
N ASN A 111 5.95 -7.39 2.17
CA ASN A 111 7.01 -8.22 2.78
C ASN A 111 6.51 -9.50 3.44
N GLY A 112 5.52 -10.14 2.82
CA GLY A 112 5.02 -11.42 3.26
C GLY A 112 4.02 -12.00 2.28
N ASP A 113 3.97 -13.32 2.28
CA ASP A 113 3.08 -14.11 1.45
C ASP A 113 1.59 -13.86 1.78
N LEU A 114 0.77 -13.89 0.73
CA LEU A 114 -0.68 -13.80 0.81
C LEU A 114 -1.35 -15.17 0.83
N ASP A 115 -0.61 -16.28 0.75
CA ASP A 115 -1.18 -17.64 0.81
C ASP A 115 -2.04 -17.90 2.06
N SER A 116 -1.85 -17.11 3.13
CA SER A 116 -2.65 -17.18 4.35
C SER A 116 -4.02 -16.48 4.26
N ILE A 117 -4.29 -15.76 3.16
CA ILE A 117 -5.57 -15.10 2.90
C ILE A 117 -6.14 -15.59 1.55
N GLU A 118 -7.44 -15.92 1.53
CA GLU A 118 -8.14 -16.29 0.29
C GLU A 118 -8.43 -15.05 -0.57
N ALA A 119 -7.38 -14.33 -0.97
CA ALA A 119 -7.52 -13.09 -1.71
C ALA A 119 -7.92 -13.34 -3.17
N GLN A 120 -8.93 -12.61 -3.63
CA GLN A 120 -9.22 -12.50 -5.05
C GLN A 120 -8.22 -11.53 -5.67
N GLN A 121 -7.21 -12.08 -6.32
CA GLN A 121 -6.23 -11.30 -7.06
C GLN A 121 -6.80 -10.91 -8.44
N VAL A 122 -6.95 -9.61 -8.66
CA VAL A 122 -7.39 -9.03 -9.95
C VAL A 122 -6.26 -8.38 -10.74
N GLY A 123 -5.03 -8.46 -10.24
CA GLY A 123 -3.86 -7.95 -10.92
C GLY A 123 -2.57 -8.59 -10.43
N TYR A 124 -1.53 -7.77 -10.24
CA TYR A 124 -0.21 -8.25 -9.83
C TYR A 124 -0.04 -8.21 -8.31
N PHE A 125 0.67 -9.21 -7.80
CA PHE A 125 1.16 -9.24 -6.43
C PHE A 125 2.64 -9.65 -6.47
N SER A 126 3.46 -9.01 -5.65
CA SER A 126 4.85 -9.40 -5.44
C SER A 126 5.17 -9.37 -3.95
N GLU A 127 5.71 -10.49 -3.48
CA GLU A 127 6.39 -10.55 -2.20
C GLU A 127 7.80 -9.95 -2.38
N VAL A 128 8.14 -8.95 -1.57
CA VAL A 128 9.45 -8.29 -1.58
C VAL A 128 9.92 -8.03 -0.16
N ASP A 129 11.19 -8.31 0.12
CA ASP A 129 11.75 -8.02 1.44
C ASP A 129 11.93 -6.51 1.66
N ASP A 130 12.27 -5.76 0.60
CA ASP A 130 12.53 -4.32 0.66
C ASP A 130 11.94 -3.59 -0.57
N PRO A 131 11.03 -2.62 -0.38
CA PRO A 131 10.54 -1.74 -1.46
C PRO A 131 11.54 -0.68 -1.92
N GLU A 132 12.71 -0.57 -1.27
CA GLU A 132 13.77 0.41 -1.49
C GLU A 132 13.29 1.86 -1.33
N PHE A 133 12.90 2.21 -0.10
CA PHE A 133 12.65 3.60 0.27
C PHE A 133 13.97 4.39 0.42
N ILE A 134 13.93 5.71 0.20
CA ILE A 134 15.14 6.57 0.28
C ILE A 134 15.75 6.57 1.68
N ASP A 135 14.94 6.80 2.72
CA ASP A 135 15.40 6.88 4.11
C ASP A 135 14.24 6.58 5.08
N PRO A 136 13.79 5.31 5.14
CA PRO A 136 12.63 4.92 5.94
C PRO A 136 12.88 5.09 7.45
N GLU A 137 14.13 4.99 7.92
CA GLU A 137 14.49 5.19 9.33
C GLU A 137 14.20 6.62 9.81
N ASN A 138 14.26 7.60 8.90
CA ASN A 138 13.93 9.00 9.17
C ASN A 138 12.55 9.40 8.65
N GLY A 139 11.72 8.44 8.25
CA GLY A 139 10.35 8.65 7.80
C GLY A 139 10.21 9.09 6.33
N ASP A 140 11.25 8.96 5.52
CA ASP A 140 11.23 9.24 4.09
C ASP A 140 10.92 7.98 3.28
N TYR A 141 9.63 7.77 3.05
CA TYR A 141 9.10 6.64 2.27
C TYR A 141 8.92 6.95 0.78
N ARG A 142 9.67 7.93 0.25
CA ARG A 142 9.78 8.12 -1.20
C ARG A 142 10.56 6.95 -1.80
N LEU A 143 10.26 6.59 -3.04
CA LEU A 143 10.92 5.49 -3.75
C LEU A 143 12.33 5.91 -4.20
N ALA A 144 13.33 5.06 -3.94
CA ALA A 144 14.65 5.20 -4.54
C ALA A 144 14.59 4.96 -6.07
N GLU A 145 15.58 5.45 -6.83
CA GLU A 145 15.57 5.29 -8.30
C GLU A 145 15.64 3.83 -8.78
N THR A 146 16.05 2.91 -7.90
CA THR A 146 16.15 1.47 -8.13
C THR A 146 14.94 0.68 -7.63
N SER A 147 13.97 1.34 -6.99
CA SER A 147 12.89 0.66 -6.29
C SER A 147 12.07 -0.23 -7.22
N PRO A 148 11.78 -1.48 -6.81
CA PRO A 148 10.97 -2.40 -7.60
C PRO A 148 9.51 -1.95 -7.75
N ALA A 149 9.06 -1.01 -6.91
CA ALA A 149 7.72 -0.42 -6.98
C ALA A 149 7.55 0.59 -8.13
N ILE A 150 8.63 0.97 -8.81
CA ILE A 150 8.61 1.91 -9.94
C ILE A 150 8.13 1.21 -11.20
N ASN A 151 7.24 1.85 -11.96
CA ASN A 151 6.64 1.32 -13.18
C ASN A 151 6.10 -0.10 -12.96
N TYR A 152 5.47 -0.37 -11.81
CA TYR A 152 5.07 -1.73 -11.44
C TYR A 152 3.73 -2.13 -12.04
N CYS A 153 2.83 -1.18 -12.35
CA CYS A 153 1.46 -1.46 -12.77
C CYS A 153 1.14 -0.89 -14.17
N ASP A 154 0.16 -1.51 -14.86
CA ASP A 154 -0.36 -1.06 -16.16
C ASP A 154 -1.81 -0.54 -16.09
N ASP A 155 -2.27 0.10 -17.16
CA ASP A 155 -3.64 0.61 -17.34
C ASP A 155 -4.64 -0.46 -17.82
N THR A 156 -4.17 -1.66 -18.18
CA THR A 156 -5.04 -2.74 -18.70
C THR A 156 -5.74 -3.48 -17.58
N THR A 157 -5.09 -3.55 -16.43
CA THR A 157 -5.57 -4.25 -15.25
C THR A 157 -6.46 -3.36 -14.38
N PHE A 158 -6.37 -2.04 -14.54
CA PHE A 158 -7.09 -1.07 -13.72
C PHE A 158 -7.67 0.09 -14.53
N LEU A 159 -8.92 0.45 -14.20
CA LEU A 159 -9.45 1.80 -14.47
C LEU A 159 -8.74 2.80 -13.54
N ALA A 160 -7.42 2.91 -13.66
CA ALA A 160 -6.65 3.97 -13.03
C ALA A 160 -7.27 5.29 -13.54
N PRO A 161 -7.79 6.16 -12.65
CA PRO A 161 -8.12 7.50 -13.08
C PRO A 161 -6.81 8.07 -13.60
N THR A 162 -6.75 8.36 -14.89
CA THR A 162 -5.56 8.81 -15.63
C THR A 162 -5.04 10.20 -15.18
N LEU A 163 -5.55 10.69 -14.05
CA LEU A 163 -5.33 11.98 -13.42
C LEU A 163 -5.22 11.86 -11.89
N ASP A 164 -4.81 10.70 -11.37
CA ASP A 164 -4.45 10.62 -9.95
C ASP A 164 -3.00 11.11 -9.75
N HIS A 165 -2.80 11.90 -8.69
CA HIS A 165 -1.50 12.44 -8.33
C HIS A 165 -0.98 11.78 -7.05
N GLY A 166 0.32 11.51 -7.00
CA GLY A 166 0.98 11.14 -5.75
C GLY A 166 0.89 12.24 -4.69
N MET A 167 1.32 11.93 -3.47
CA MET A 167 1.45 12.92 -2.38
C MET A 167 2.39 14.07 -2.74
N ASP A 168 3.31 13.84 -3.67
CA ASP A 168 4.24 14.80 -4.26
C ASP A 168 3.64 15.62 -5.41
N MET A 169 2.32 15.49 -5.67
CA MET A 169 1.57 16.19 -6.72
C MET A 169 2.02 15.86 -8.15
N ARG A 170 2.68 14.72 -8.36
CA ARG A 170 3.06 14.24 -9.68
C ARG A 170 2.04 13.27 -10.24
N ASP A 171 1.84 13.32 -11.55
CA ASP A 171 0.97 12.37 -12.24
C ASP A 171 1.55 10.97 -12.15
N ARG A 172 0.72 9.99 -11.78
CA ARG A 172 1.14 8.58 -11.70
C ARG A 172 1.36 7.90 -13.04
N ASN A 173 0.94 8.52 -14.14
CA ASN A 173 1.05 7.97 -15.50
C ASN A 173 2.35 8.37 -16.20
N GLN A 174 3.37 8.80 -15.44
CA GLN A 174 4.66 9.20 -15.98
C GLN A 174 5.65 8.04 -15.88
N VAL A 175 6.19 7.64 -17.03
CA VAL A 175 7.25 6.63 -17.06
C VAL A 175 8.51 7.20 -16.42
N PHE A 176 8.97 6.54 -15.37
CA PHE A 176 10.28 6.84 -14.80
C PHE A 176 11.40 6.44 -15.78
N PRO A 177 12.26 7.38 -16.23
CA PRO A 177 13.32 7.07 -17.18
C PRO A 177 14.43 6.27 -16.49
N GLY A 178 14.72 5.07 -16.99
CA GLY A 178 15.73 4.19 -16.37
C GLY A 178 15.38 2.70 -16.37
N GLN A 179 14.21 2.33 -16.89
CA GLN A 179 13.72 0.96 -17.12
C GLN A 179 14.26 -0.08 -16.13
N ILE A 180 13.63 -0.18 -14.98
CA ILE A 180 13.86 -1.28 -14.05
C ILE A 180 13.12 -2.50 -14.61
N THR A 181 13.83 -3.37 -15.33
CA THR A 181 13.31 -4.65 -15.83
C THR A 181 13.64 -5.84 -14.93
N GLU A 182 14.31 -5.59 -13.81
CA GLU A 182 14.65 -6.64 -12.87
C GLU A 182 13.37 -7.06 -12.12
N PRO A 183 13.12 -8.38 -11.96
CA PRO A 183 12.12 -8.88 -11.04
C PRO A 183 12.30 -8.22 -9.66
N PRO A 184 11.21 -7.90 -8.96
CA PRO A 184 9.86 -8.43 -9.10
C PRO A 184 8.93 -7.63 -10.03
N ASN A 185 9.44 -6.67 -10.83
CA ASN A 185 8.59 -5.91 -11.75
C ASN A 185 7.93 -6.87 -12.77
N PRO A 186 6.59 -7.00 -12.83
CA PRO A 186 5.99 -8.17 -13.46
C PRO A 186 5.91 -8.11 -15.01
N ALA A 187 6.26 -6.99 -15.69
CA ALA A 187 6.42 -6.91 -17.15
C ALA A 187 6.89 -5.53 -17.67
N PRO A 188 7.47 -5.44 -18.89
CA PRO A 188 7.70 -4.19 -19.61
C PRO A 188 6.40 -3.45 -20.01
N GLY A 189 6.47 -2.12 -20.22
CA GLY A 189 5.36 -1.30 -20.73
C GLY A 189 4.43 -0.72 -19.66
N ARG A 190 4.79 -0.91 -18.39
CA ARG A 190 4.11 -0.40 -17.21
C ARG A 190 4.56 1.01 -16.91
N ILE A 191 3.64 1.83 -16.42
CA ILE A 191 3.84 3.28 -16.27
C ILE A 191 3.43 3.82 -14.91
N TYR A 192 2.84 2.98 -14.05
CA TYR A 192 2.34 3.39 -12.75
C TYR A 192 3.19 2.84 -11.62
N ASP A 193 3.68 3.74 -10.78
CA ASP A 193 4.36 3.43 -9.54
C ASP A 193 3.37 2.99 -8.46
N LEU A 194 3.81 2.09 -7.58
CA LEU A 194 3.05 1.75 -6.37
C LEU A 194 3.25 2.80 -5.28
N GLY A 195 2.34 2.81 -4.32
CA GLY A 195 2.51 3.55 -3.08
C GLY A 195 2.08 5.02 -3.17
N ALA A 196 2.31 5.74 -2.08
CA ALA A 196 1.86 7.11 -1.88
C ALA A 196 2.60 8.14 -2.74
N TYR A 197 3.86 7.86 -3.09
CA TYR A 197 4.74 8.75 -3.85
C TYR A 197 5.00 8.20 -5.25
N VAL A 198 5.24 9.10 -6.19
CA VAL A 198 5.72 8.77 -7.54
C VAL A 198 7.24 8.97 -7.56
N ALA A 199 7.97 8.08 -8.23
CA ALA A 199 9.40 8.18 -8.33
C ALA A 199 9.83 9.40 -9.15
N PHE A 200 10.92 10.02 -8.73
CA PHE A 200 11.44 11.20 -9.42
C PHE A 200 12.95 11.33 -9.31
N MET A 201 13.55 11.72 -10.43
CA MET A 201 14.96 12.09 -10.53
C MET A 201 15.11 13.51 -9.97
N ASP A 202 15.49 13.62 -8.69
CA ASP A 202 15.80 14.92 -8.06
C ASP A 202 17.17 15.43 -8.51
N ARG A 203 17.32 15.60 -9.83
CA ARG A 203 18.59 15.98 -10.49
C ARG A 203 18.86 17.47 -10.46
N LEU A 204 17.92 18.31 -10.00
CA LEU A 204 18.05 19.75 -10.16
C LEU A 204 18.79 20.47 -9.02
N PHE A 205 19.02 19.82 -7.87
CA PHE A 205 19.65 20.48 -6.70
C PHE A 205 20.66 19.63 -5.90
N SER A 206 21.03 18.42 -6.36
CA SER A 206 21.99 17.58 -5.62
C SER A 206 23.45 18.05 -5.72
N ASP A 207 23.76 19.02 -6.59
CA ASP A 207 25.12 19.54 -6.80
C ASP A 207 25.50 20.77 -5.97
N ARG A 208 24.71 21.10 -4.92
CA ARG A 208 25.10 21.98 -3.81
C ARG A 208 25.35 23.44 -4.23
N PHE A 209 24.34 24.29 -4.02
CA PHE A 209 24.56 25.72 -3.74
C PHE A 209 25.19 25.97 -2.35
N GLU A 210 25.61 24.92 -1.64
CA GLU A 210 26.34 25.00 -0.36
C GLU A 210 27.87 24.96 -0.54
N GLN A 211 28.41 25.80 -1.42
CA GLN A 211 29.83 26.18 -1.34
C GLN A 211 29.94 27.67 -0.98
N PRO A 212 30.38 28.00 0.26
CA PRO A 212 31.14 29.22 0.49
C PRO A 212 32.61 29.07 0.04
#